data_AF-A0ABD0QAV4-F1
#
_entry.id   AF-A0ABD0QAV4-F1
#
_cell.length_a   1.000
_cell.length_b   1.000
_cell.length_c   1.000
_cell.angle_alpha   90.00
_cell.angle_beta   90.00
_cell.angle_gamma   90.00
#
_symmetry.space_group_name_H-M   'P 1'
#
loop_
_entity.id
_entity.type
_entity.pdbx_description
1 polymer ?
#
loop_
_entity_poly.entity_id
_entity_poly.type
_entity_poly.pdbx_seq_one_letter_code
_entity_poly.pdbx_strand_id
1 'polypeptide(L)' 'GPIQLWQFLLELLTDTTCQSIISWTGDGWEFKLTDPDEVARRWGKRKNKPKMNYEKLSRGLRYYYDKNIIHKTSGKRYV' A
#
# COMPACT_ATOMS: atom_id res chain seq x y z
N GLY A 1 -2.45 3.54 19.46
CA GLY A 1 -3.50 2.78 18.76
C GLY A 1 -2.88 1.79 17.79
N PRO A 2 -3.63 0.81 17.25
CA PRO A 2 -3.10 -0.12 16.26
C PRO A 2 -2.70 0.58 14.96
N ILE A 3 -1.57 0.19 14.36
CA ILE A 3 -1.12 0.74 13.07
C ILE A 3 -2.18 0.55 11.97
N GLN A 4 -2.39 1.61 11.18
CA GLN A 4 -3.29 1.62 10.03
C GLN A 4 -2.53 1.32 8.72
N LEU A 5 -3.24 0.85 7.70
CA LEU A 5 -2.63 0.46 6.43
C LEU A 5 -1.94 1.66 5.73
N TRP A 6 -2.55 2.85 5.72
CA TRP A 6 -1.92 4.03 5.10
C TRP A 6 -0.60 4.44 5.78
N GLN A 7 -0.51 4.31 7.11
CA GLN A 7 0.72 4.59 7.87
C GLN A 7 1.81 3.58 7.49
N PHE A 8 1.45 2.30 7.40
CA PHE A 8 2.37 1.25 6.96
C PHE A 8 2.86 1.46 5.53
N LEU A 9 2.00 1.87 4.60
CA LEU A 9 2.42 2.15 3.22
C LEU A 9 3.37 3.35 3.16
N LEU A 10 3.08 4.39 3.94
CA LEU A 10 3.98 5.55 4.04
C LEU A 10 5.35 5.15 4.61
N GLU A 11 5.41 4.30 5.65
CA GLU A 11 6.67 3.77 6.15
C GLU A 11 7.48 3.07 5.06
N LEU A 12 6.85 2.19 4.26
CA LEU A 12 7.54 1.52 3.16
C LEU A 12 8.00 2.50 2.07
N LEU A 13 7.20 3.52 1.78
CA LEU A 13 7.53 4.55 0.79
C LEU A 13 8.68 5.47 1.22
N THR A 14 8.93 5.57 2.53
CA THR A 14 10.06 6.31 3.10
C THR A 14 11.33 5.46 3.29
N ASP A 15 11.23 4.14 3.13
CA ASP A 15 12.34 3.21 3.27
C ASP A 15 12.95 2.91 1.89
N THR A 16 14.19 3.38 1.67
CA THR A 16 14.91 3.19 0.40
C THR A 16 15.13 1.71 0.05
N THR A 17 15.15 0.82 1.05
CA THR A 17 15.27 -0.64 0.82
C THR A 17 13.99 -1.28 0.29
N CYS A 18 12.87 -0.56 0.34
CA CYS A 18 11.56 -1.01 -0.12
C CYS A 18 11.19 -0.52 -1.54
N GLN A 19 12.04 0.30 -2.18
CA GLN A 19 11.74 0.91 -3.48
C GLN A 19 11.45 -0.10 -4.60
N SER A 20 11.96 -1.34 -4.50
CA SER A 20 11.68 -2.41 -5.47
C SER A 20 10.24 -2.93 -5.40
N ILE A 21 9.54 -2.74 -4.27
CA ILE A 21 8.19 -3.29 -4.04
C ILE A 21 7.12 -2.19 -4.01
N ILE A 22 7.50 -0.98 -3.61
CA ILE A 22 6.64 0.19 -3.55
C ILE A 22 7.46 1.47 -3.68
N SER A 23 7.03 2.40 -4.51
CA SER A 23 7.77 3.66 -4.73
C SER A 23 6.84 4.81 -5.12
N TRP A 24 7.30 6.04 -4.88
CA TRP A 24 6.67 7.24 -5.43
C TRP A 24 6.85 7.27 -6.95
N THR A 25 5.83 7.76 -7.67
CA THR A 25 5.92 7.91 -9.14
C THR A 25 6.64 9.18 -9.57
N GLY A 26 6.84 10.12 -8.63
CA GLY A 26 7.37 11.46 -8.89
C GLY A 26 6.28 12.52 -9.10
N ASP A 27 5.00 12.12 -9.13
CA ASP A 27 3.85 13.03 -9.23
C ASP A 27 3.19 13.24 -7.86
N GLY A 28 3.63 14.27 -7.13
CA GLY A 28 3.11 14.60 -5.81
C GLY A 28 3.18 13.43 -4.82
N TRP A 29 2.02 13.00 -4.32
CA TRP A 29 1.87 11.85 -3.41
C TRP A 29 1.35 10.59 -4.12
N GLU A 30 1.45 10.53 -5.45
CA GLU A 30 1.15 9.32 -6.22
C GLU A 30 2.25 8.28 -6.00
N PHE A 31 1.84 7.05 -5.68
CA PHE A 31 2.74 5.93 -5.49
C PHE A 31 2.27 4.71 -6.27
N LYS A 32 3.18 3.77 -6.51
CA LYS A 32 2.89 2.52 -7.20
C LYS A 32 3.32 1.33 -6.36
N LEU A 33 2.49 0.29 -6.32
CA LEU A 33 2.90 -1.03 -5.85
C LEU A 33 3.55 -1.79 -7.01
N THR A 34 4.88 -1.86 -7.02
CA THR A 34 5.65 -2.59 -8.04
C THR A 34 5.57 -4.10 -7.80
N ASP A 35 5.56 -4.52 -6.53
CA ASP A 35 5.31 -5.89 -6.10
C ASP A 35 4.17 -5.91 -5.05
N PRO A 36 2.91 -5.96 -5.52
CA PRO A 36 1.75 -5.91 -4.62
C PRO A 36 1.66 -7.11 -3.66
N ASP A 37 2.18 -8.28 -4.06
CA ASP A 37 2.14 -9.49 -3.25
C ASP A 37 3.14 -9.41 -2.10
N GLU A 38 4.35 -8.90 -2.34
CA GLU A 38 5.34 -8.69 -1.28
C GLU A 38 4.88 -7.59 -0.29
N VAL A 39 4.26 -6.51 -0.78
CA VAL A 39 3.65 -5.49 0.08
C VAL A 39 2.55 -6.10 0.96
N ALA A 40 1.68 -6.93 0.38
CA ALA A 40 0.63 -7.63 1.12
C ALA A 40 1.19 -8.61 2.15
N ARG A 41 2.25 -9.35 1.81
CA ARG A 41 2.94 -10.26 2.72
C ARG A 41 3.52 -9.51 3.93
N ARG A 42 4.20 -8.39 3.69
CA ARG A 42 4.76 -7.53 4.77
C ARG A 42 3.66 -6.93 5.64
N TRP A 43 2.54 -6.50 5.05
CA TRP A 43 1.37 -6.06 5.81
C TRP A 43 0.79 -7.18 6.68
N GLY A 44 0.67 -8.39 6.12
CA GLY A 44 0.28 -9.60 6.84
C GLY A 44 1.17 -9.86 8.04
N LYS A 45 2.50 -9.80 7.85
CA LYS A 45 3.48 -9.93 8.95
C LYS A 45 3.27 -8.86 10.01
N ARG A 46 3.13 -7.59 9.62
CA ARG A 46 2.94 -6.45 10.55
C ARG A 46 1.68 -6.57 11.41
N LYS A 47 0.61 -7.18 10.89
CA LYS A 47 -0.68 -7.36 11.60
C LYS A 47 -0.91 -8.77 12.14
N ASN A 48 0.09 -9.65 12.05
CA ASN A 48 -0.04 -11.07 12.38
C ASN A 48 -1.23 -11.77 11.67
N LYS A 49 -1.34 -11.54 10.35
CA LYS A 49 -2.36 -12.12 9.46
C LYS A 49 -1.66 -12.91 8.34
N PRO A 50 -1.30 -14.18 8.54
CA PRO A 50 -0.51 -14.96 7.57
C PRO A 50 -1.25 -15.22 6.25
N LYS A 51 -2.59 -15.13 6.24
CA LYS A 51 -3.43 -15.28 5.02
C LYS A 51 -3.69 -13.95 4.31
N MET A 52 -2.91 -12.90 4.57
CA MET A 52 -3.01 -11.63 3.85
C MET A 52 -2.49 -11.79 2.42
N ASN A 53 -3.19 -11.18 1.46
CA ASN A 53 -2.81 -11.14 0.05
C ASN A 53 -3.21 -9.79 -0.55
N TYR A 54 -2.81 -9.51 -1.79
CA TYR A 54 -3.10 -8.21 -2.41
C TYR A 54 -4.60 -7.95 -2.57
N GLU A 55 -5.42 -8.96 -2.88
CA GLU A 55 -6.88 -8.80 -2.99
C GLU A 55 -7.49 -8.23 -1.70
N LYS A 56 -7.11 -8.78 -0.55
CA LYS A 56 -7.56 -8.31 0.77
C LYS A 56 -6.98 -6.95 1.13
N LEU A 57 -5.70 -6.71 0.84
CA LEU A 57 -5.07 -5.40 1.06
C LEU A 57 -5.76 -4.32 0.23
N SER A 58 -6.02 -4.58 -1.05
CA SER A 58 -6.69 -3.66 -1.97
C SER A 58 -8.12 -3.35 -1.51
N ARG A 59 -8.81 -4.29 -0.82
CA ARG A 59 -10.10 -4.00 -0.19
C ARG A 59 -9.98 -2.94 0.91
N GLY A 60 -8.88 -2.97 1.66
CA GLY A 60 -8.49 -1.94 2.62
C GLY A 60 -8.24 -0.58 1.97
N LEU A 61 -7.51 -0.56 0.85
CA LEU A 61 -7.28 0.66 0.07
C LEU A 61 -8.58 1.30 -0.40
N ARG A 62 -9.53 0.49 -0.90
CA ARG A 62 -10.84 1.00 -1.34
C ARG A 62 -11.65 1.67 -0.22
N TYR A 63 -11.48 1.24 1.04
CA TYR A 63 -12.12 1.92 2.18
C TYR A 63 -11.54 3.31 2.47
N TYR A 64 -10.40 3.66 1.87
CA TYR A 64 -9.81 4.99 2.03
C TYR A 64 -10.33 6.02 1.05
N TYR A 65 -11.04 5.60 -0.01
CA TYR A 65 -11.52 6.50 -1.06
C TYR A 65 -12.57 7.47 -0.49
N ASP A 66 -13.61 6.94 0.14
CA ASP A 66 -14.68 7.75 0.77
C ASP A 66 -14.17 8.59 1.96
N LYS A 67 -13.00 8.22 2.50
CA LYS A 67 -12.38 8.92 3.64
C LYS A 67 -11.39 10.00 3.20
N ASN A 68 -11.21 10.21 1.89
CA ASN A 68 -10.23 11.13 1.32
C ASN A 68 -8.79 10.91 1.81
N ILE A 69 -8.39 9.65 2.06
CA ILE A 69 -7.04 9.33 2.54
C ILE A 69 -6.14 8.86 1.37
N ILE A 70 -6.64 7.95 0.54
CA ILE A 70 -5.96 7.44 -0.66
C ILE A 70 -7.00 7.40 -1.76
N HIS A 71 -6.60 7.66 -2.99
CA HIS A 71 -7.44 7.53 -4.18
C HIS A 71 -6.75 6.66 -5.22
N LYS A 72 -7.55 5.96 -6.04
CA LYS A 72 -7.03 5.18 -7.15
C LYS A 72 -6.75 6.08 -8.34
N THR A 73 -5.56 5.99 -8.93
CA THR A 73 -5.33 6.65 -10.23
C THR A 73 -6.01 5.85 -11.34
N SER A 74 -7.00 6.45 -12.01
CA SER A 74 -7.71 5.82 -13.13
C SER A 74 -6.77 5.47 -14.28
N GLY A 75 -6.99 4.32 -14.93
CA GLY A 75 -6.20 3.88 -16.09
C GLY A 75 -4.81 3.30 -15.79
N LYS A 76 -4.28 3.44 -14.57
CA LYS A 76 -2.99 2.86 -14.16
C LYS A 76 -3.17 1.60 -13.31
N ARG A 77 -2.40 0.53 -13.52
CA ARG A 77 -2.47 -0.66 -12.66
C ARG A 77 -1.59 -0.45 -11.42
N TYR A 78 -2.16 -0.69 -10.22
CA TYR A 78 -1.49 -0.60 -8.91
C TYR A 78 -0.96 0.78 -8.51
N VAL A 79 -1.56 1.83 -9.07
CA VAL A 79 -1.31 3.24 -8.74
C VAL A 79 -2.55 3.83 -8.10
#